data_AF-A0A183ETR4-F1
#
_entry.id   AF-A0A183ETR4-F1
#
_cell.length_a   1.000
_cell.length_b   1.000
_cell.length_c   1.000
_cell.angle_alpha   90.00
_cell.angle_beta   90.00
_cell.angle_gamma   90.00
#
_symmetry.space_group_name_H-M   'P 1'
#
loop_
_entity.id
_entity.type
_entity.pdbx_description
1 polymer ?
#
loop_
_entity_poly.entity_id
_entity_poly.type
_entity_poly.pdbx_seq_one_letter_code
_entity_poly.pdbx_strand_id
1 'polypeptide(L)'
;MKYFSIAEVIDSVLHKSLRPQVANADNDPLISLMCQCWNATPEARPKLRNIHQTIGTVFSSSKGNLVDQMIKMNEKYAQNLERIVAERTSLLIEAQEQTDRLLCEMLPPSIAALLKAGEPIIPRSYESVTVGFCQIVDFGHLMAQCTAEQVIAFLNDAFMSFDGVIGRHDAYKVETTGETYMVASGVPSENGGRHVFEVAEIALELRETTLTYKVAAAPGWQLRVRIGFHCGPIAAGVIGLRSPRYCLFGDTKEMSKHN
;
A
#
# COMPACT_ATOMS: atom_id res chain seq x y z
N MET A 1 -54.81 12.61 29.35
CA MET A 1 -55.28 12.17 28.02
C MET A 1 -56.10 10.91 28.21
N LYS A 2 -57.42 10.94 27.92
CA LYS A 2 -58.26 9.74 27.94
C LYS A 2 -58.00 8.99 26.64
N TYR A 3 -57.54 7.75 26.73
CA TYR A 3 -57.43 6.85 25.57
C TYR A 3 -58.83 6.28 25.30
N PHE A 4 -59.42 6.65 24.18
CA PHE A 4 -60.68 6.06 23.71
C PHE A 4 -60.42 4.62 23.26
N SER A 5 -61.35 3.71 23.57
CA SER A 5 -61.31 2.35 23.04
C SER A 5 -61.60 2.37 21.53
N ILE A 6 -61.10 1.37 20.80
CA ILE A 6 -61.28 1.25 19.34
C ILE A 6 -62.76 1.30 18.95
N ALA A 7 -63.64 0.69 19.75
CA ALA A 7 -65.09 0.71 19.52
C ALA A 7 -65.69 2.13 19.66
N GLU A 8 -65.25 2.91 20.64
CA GLU A 8 -65.72 4.30 20.86
C GLU A 8 -65.24 5.25 19.76
N VAL A 9 -64.03 5.04 19.23
CA VAL A 9 -63.51 5.81 18.09
C VAL A 9 -64.33 5.52 16.84
N ILE A 10 -64.63 4.24 16.56
CA ILE A 10 -65.41 3.84 15.40
C ILE A 10 -66.84 4.40 15.46
N ASP A 11 -67.51 4.27 16.61
CA ASP A 11 -68.85 4.83 16.83
C ASP A 11 -68.86 6.36 16.67
N SER A 12 -67.84 7.04 17.20
CA SER A 12 -67.72 8.50 17.12
C SER A 12 -67.37 9.02 15.73
N VAL A 13 -66.63 8.24 14.93
CA VAL A 13 -66.33 8.58 13.52
C VAL A 13 -67.57 8.39 12.66
N LEU A 14 -68.34 7.31 12.89
CA LEU A 14 -69.53 7.00 12.10
C LEU A 14 -70.74 7.91 12.44
N HIS A 15 -70.91 8.28 13.72
CA HIS A 15 -72.11 9.00 14.16
C HIS A 15 -71.87 10.42 14.66
N LYS A 16 -70.65 10.81 15.04
CA LYS A 16 -70.35 12.12 15.66
C LYS A 16 -69.33 12.98 14.91
N SER A 17 -68.88 12.57 13.72
CA SER A 17 -67.94 13.34 12.87
C SER A 17 -66.68 13.81 13.63
N LEU A 18 -66.03 12.92 14.39
CA LEU A 18 -64.78 13.26 15.06
C LEU A 18 -63.70 13.61 14.02
N ARG A 19 -63.16 14.84 14.06
CA ARG A 19 -62.10 15.31 13.14
C ARG A 19 -60.83 15.71 13.89
N PRO A 20 -59.66 15.59 13.25
CA PRO A 20 -58.41 16.09 13.82
C PRO A 20 -58.52 17.59 14.09
N GLN A 21 -58.10 18.04 15.28
CA GLN A 21 -57.91 19.46 15.51
C GLN A 21 -56.64 19.90 14.81
N VAL A 22 -56.77 20.80 13.84
CA VAL A 22 -55.63 21.35 13.10
C VAL A 22 -55.36 22.76 13.63
N ALA A 23 -54.19 22.98 14.20
CA ALA A 23 -53.76 24.31 14.63
C ALA A 23 -53.47 25.18 13.39
N ASN A 24 -53.94 26.43 13.41
CA ASN A 24 -53.64 27.46 12.39
C ASN A 24 -54.11 27.14 10.95
N ALA A 25 -55.38 26.78 10.78
CA ALA A 25 -55.96 26.52 9.44
C ALA A 25 -55.99 27.74 8.51
N ASP A 26 -55.89 28.96 9.04
CA ASP A 26 -56.04 30.21 8.27
C ASP A 26 -54.77 30.64 7.51
N ASN A 27 -53.59 30.07 7.82
CA ASN A 27 -52.31 30.49 7.26
C ASN A 27 -51.72 29.57 6.18
N ASP A 28 -52.27 28.37 5.95
CA ASP A 28 -51.78 27.45 4.94
C ASP A 28 -52.91 27.03 3.97
N PRO A 29 -52.80 27.38 2.67
CA PRO A 29 -53.83 27.05 1.68
C PRO A 29 -54.05 25.54 1.50
N LEU A 30 -53.07 24.68 1.81
CA LEU A 30 -53.23 23.23 1.78
C LEU A 30 -53.97 22.70 3.01
N ILE A 31 -53.72 23.28 4.18
CA ILE A 31 -54.44 22.93 5.40
C ILE A 31 -55.91 23.34 5.27
N SER A 32 -56.16 24.55 4.74
CA SER A 32 -57.51 25.03 4.45
C SER A 32 -58.24 24.11 3.46
N LEU A 33 -57.58 23.71 2.37
CA LEU A 33 -58.13 22.76 1.40
C LEU A 33 -58.42 21.39 2.03
N MET A 34 -57.53 20.88 2.88
CA MET A 34 -57.71 19.62 3.60
C MET A 34 -58.94 19.67 4.53
N CYS A 35 -59.13 20.78 5.26
CA CYS A 35 -60.30 21.01 6.10
C CYS A 35 -61.61 21.05 5.28
N GLN A 36 -61.59 21.66 4.08
CA GLN A 36 -62.75 21.68 3.17
C GLN A 36 -63.10 20.29 2.62
N CYS A 37 -62.10 19.46 2.33
CA CYS A 37 -62.30 18.07 1.92
C CYS A 37 -63.00 17.23 2.98
N TRP A 38 -62.84 17.58 4.25
CA TRP A 38 -63.49 16.88 5.34
C TRP A 38 -64.96 17.25 5.56
N ASN A 39 -65.55 18.19 4.81
CA ASN A 39 -66.91 18.70 5.07
C ASN A 39 -67.96 17.59 5.35
N ALA A 40 -68.84 17.82 6.34
CA ALA A 40 -69.80 16.83 6.81
C ALA A 40 -70.84 16.54 5.72
N THR A 41 -71.19 17.57 4.96
CA THR A 41 -72.05 17.47 3.79
C THR A 41 -71.21 17.06 2.58
N PRO A 42 -71.45 15.88 1.96
CA PRO A 42 -70.66 15.38 0.84
C PRO A 42 -70.64 16.33 -0.37
N GLU A 43 -71.75 17.00 -0.64
CA GLU A 43 -71.89 17.93 -1.77
C GLU A 43 -71.14 19.25 -1.58
N ALA A 44 -70.86 19.64 -0.33
CA ALA A 44 -70.11 20.83 0.01
C ALA A 44 -68.58 20.62 -0.03
N ARG A 45 -68.13 19.39 -0.33
CA ARG A 45 -66.71 19.09 -0.52
C ARG A 45 -66.24 19.59 -1.88
N PRO A 46 -65.02 20.12 -1.99
CA PRO A 46 -64.48 20.57 -3.26
C PRO A 46 -64.41 19.41 -4.26
N LYS A 47 -64.77 19.67 -5.52
CA LYS A 47 -64.64 18.69 -6.60
C LYS A 47 -63.17 18.36 -6.85
N LEU A 48 -62.88 17.14 -7.28
CA LEU A 48 -61.51 16.66 -7.54
C LEU A 48 -60.70 17.59 -8.46
N ARG A 49 -61.34 18.19 -9.46
CA ARG A 49 -60.73 19.18 -10.36
C ARG A 49 -60.22 20.42 -9.61
N ASN A 50 -60.99 20.91 -8.63
CA ASN A 50 -60.65 22.10 -7.85
C ASN A 50 -59.51 21.78 -6.86
N ILE A 51 -59.51 20.57 -6.27
CA ILE A 51 -58.42 20.09 -5.42
C ILE A 51 -57.12 20.06 -6.22
N HIS A 52 -57.14 19.46 -7.42
CA HIS A 52 -55.96 19.35 -8.27
C HIS A 52 -55.47 20.72 -8.76
N GLN A 53 -56.37 21.68 -8.97
CA GLN A 53 -56.02 23.05 -9.34
C GLN A 53 -55.37 23.79 -8.17
N THR A 54 -55.91 23.70 -6.95
CA THR A 54 -55.34 24.36 -5.76
C THR A 54 -53.99 23.76 -5.36
N ILE A 55 -53.84 22.44 -5.41
CA ILE A 55 -52.54 21.79 -5.24
C ILE A 55 -51.60 22.24 -6.37
N GLY A 56 -52.10 22.23 -7.60
CA GLY A 56 -51.35 22.68 -8.76
C GLY A 56 -50.84 24.12 -8.65
N THR A 57 -51.63 25.05 -8.07
CA THR A 57 -51.25 26.47 -7.89
C THR A 57 -50.30 26.67 -6.73
N VAL A 58 -50.51 26.00 -5.59
CA VAL A 58 -49.60 26.07 -4.43
C VAL A 58 -48.24 25.47 -4.78
N PHE A 59 -48.24 24.40 -5.58
CA PHE A 59 -47.02 23.74 -6.06
C PHE A 59 -46.60 24.17 -7.48
N SER A 60 -47.17 25.25 -8.04
CA SER A 60 -46.78 25.78 -9.37
C SER A 60 -45.28 26.09 -9.43
N SER A 61 -44.72 26.58 -8.34
CA SER A 61 -43.29 26.88 -8.19
C SER A 61 -42.43 25.62 -7.94
N SER A 62 -43.05 24.45 -7.70
CA SER A 62 -42.38 23.21 -7.27
C SER A 62 -42.39 22.10 -8.33
N LYS A 63 -43.13 22.26 -9.44
CA LYS A 63 -43.22 21.25 -10.51
C LYS A 63 -41.90 20.92 -11.22
N GLY A 64 -40.89 21.78 -11.13
CA GLY A 64 -39.50 21.47 -11.55
C GLY A 64 -38.55 21.21 -10.37
N ASN A 65 -38.91 21.60 -9.15
CA ASN A 65 -37.92 21.75 -8.08
C ASN A 65 -37.50 20.42 -7.45
N LEU A 66 -38.41 19.46 -7.23
CA LEU A 66 -38.03 18.20 -6.55
C LEU A 66 -37.18 17.28 -7.43
N VAL A 67 -37.59 17.09 -8.69
CA VAL A 67 -36.84 16.24 -9.63
C VAL A 67 -35.51 16.89 -9.98
N ASP A 68 -35.47 18.21 -10.22
CA ASP A 68 -34.21 18.92 -10.47
C ASP A 68 -33.31 18.98 -9.23
N GLN A 69 -33.88 19.07 -8.02
CA GLN A 69 -33.11 18.95 -6.78
C GLN A 69 -32.53 17.53 -6.63
N MET A 70 -33.30 16.49 -6.94
CA MET A 70 -32.79 15.12 -6.93
C MET A 70 -31.71 14.91 -7.99
N ILE A 71 -31.86 15.46 -9.19
CA ILE A 71 -30.84 15.39 -10.26
C ILE A 71 -29.56 16.12 -9.81
N LYS A 72 -29.65 17.36 -9.34
CA LYS A 72 -28.49 18.11 -8.81
C LYS A 72 -27.82 17.41 -7.63
N MET A 73 -28.63 16.82 -6.75
CA MET A 73 -28.14 16.07 -5.62
C MET A 73 -27.41 14.81 -6.09
N ASN A 74 -27.95 14.08 -7.07
CA ASN A 74 -27.34 12.89 -7.65
C ASN A 74 -26.05 13.23 -8.44
N GLU A 75 -26.04 14.31 -9.21
CA GLU A 75 -24.83 14.84 -9.88
C GLU A 75 -23.74 15.18 -8.85
N LYS A 76 -24.11 15.86 -7.77
CA LYS A 76 -23.17 16.20 -6.69
C LYS A 76 -22.65 14.94 -5.98
N TYR A 77 -23.51 13.94 -5.78
CA TYR A 77 -23.09 12.65 -5.23
C TYR A 77 -22.14 11.92 -6.19
N ALA A 78 -22.45 11.88 -7.49
CA ALA A 78 -21.61 11.26 -8.51
C ALA A 78 -20.23 11.92 -8.57
N GLN A 79 -20.16 13.25 -8.65
CA GLN A 79 -18.91 14.01 -8.63
C GLN A 79 -18.11 13.77 -7.35
N ASN A 80 -18.76 13.75 -6.19
CA ASN A 80 -18.08 13.45 -4.93
C ASN A 80 -17.57 12.01 -4.90
N LEU A 81 -18.32 11.06 -5.44
CA LEU A 81 -17.91 9.65 -5.53
C LEU A 81 -16.71 9.49 -6.46
N GLU A 82 -16.74 10.13 -7.64
CA GLU A 82 -15.62 10.16 -8.58
C GLU A 82 -14.36 10.76 -7.93
N ARG A 83 -14.51 11.87 -7.21
CA ARG A 83 -13.39 12.48 -6.46
C ARG A 83 -12.83 11.50 -5.42
N ILE A 84 -13.68 10.85 -4.64
CA ILE A 84 -13.24 9.87 -3.61
C ILE A 84 -12.58 8.67 -4.28
N VAL A 85 -13.11 8.17 -5.39
CA VAL A 85 -12.51 7.06 -6.15
C VAL A 85 -11.14 7.48 -6.67
N ALA A 86 -11.01 8.64 -7.31
CA ALA A 86 -9.74 9.15 -7.82
C ALA A 86 -8.69 9.31 -6.70
N GLU A 87 -9.09 9.86 -5.55
CA GLU A 87 -8.23 10.02 -4.37
C GLU A 87 -7.76 8.66 -3.85
N ARG A 88 -8.67 7.69 -3.68
CA ARG A 88 -8.31 6.34 -3.23
C ARG A 88 -7.46 5.58 -4.23
N THR A 89 -7.73 5.74 -5.53
CA THR A 89 -6.93 5.11 -6.58
C THR A 89 -5.51 5.69 -6.59
N SER A 90 -5.34 6.99 -6.41
CA SER A 90 -4.01 7.62 -6.28
C SER A 90 -3.23 7.04 -5.10
N LEU A 91 -3.86 7.00 -3.91
CA LEU A 91 -3.24 6.42 -2.71
C LEU A 91 -2.87 4.95 -2.88
N LEU A 92 -3.70 4.19 -3.60
CA LEU A 92 -3.43 2.77 -3.87
C LEU A 92 -2.24 2.60 -4.83
N ILE A 93 -2.13 3.45 -5.85
CA ILE A 93 -0.98 3.44 -6.78
C ILE A 93 0.30 3.77 -6.00
N GLU A 94 0.31 4.83 -5.19
CA GLU A 94 1.46 5.22 -4.38
C GLU A 94 1.89 4.10 -3.41
N ALA A 95 0.93 3.48 -2.73
CA ALA A 95 1.20 2.36 -1.83
C ALA A 95 1.73 1.12 -2.58
N GLN A 96 1.22 0.87 -3.79
CA GLN A 96 1.69 -0.22 -4.64
C GLN A 96 3.13 0.02 -5.11
N GLU A 97 3.46 1.22 -5.57
CA GLU A 97 4.82 1.60 -5.98
C GLU A 97 5.83 1.47 -4.82
N GLN A 98 5.45 1.90 -3.62
CA GLN A 98 6.29 1.73 -2.44
C GLN A 98 6.52 0.26 -2.10
N THR A 99 5.47 -0.57 -2.19
CA THR A 99 5.57 -2.02 -1.92
C THR A 99 6.47 -2.69 -2.96
N ASP A 100 6.32 -2.34 -4.23
CA ASP A 100 7.12 -2.88 -5.33
C ASP A 100 8.59 -2.53 -5.21
N ARG A 101 8.90 -1.28 -4.81
CA ARG A 101 10.26 -0.83 -4.56
C ARG A 101 10.91 -1.64 -3.44
N LEU A 102 10.23 -1.77 -2.29
CA LEU A 102 10.75 -2.53 -1.15
C LEU A 102 10.97 -4.01 -1.50
N LEU A 103 10.10 -4.59 -2.33
CA LEU A 103 10.27 -5.97 -2.79
C LEU A 103 11.54 -6.13 -3.64
N CYS A 104 11.83 -5.18 -4.52
CA CYS A 104 13.04 -5.18 -5.36
C CYS A 104 14.32 -4.85 -4.56
N GLU A 105 14.22 -4.19 -3.41
CA GLU A 105 15.34 -4.00 -2.49
C GLU A 105 15.67 -5.30 -1.71
N MET A 106 14.67 -6.17 -1.50
CA MET A 106 14.81 -7.43 -0.76
C MET A 106 15.21 -8.62 -1.63
N LEU A 107 14.84 -8.63 -2.90
CA LEU A 107 15.01 -9.76 -3.82
C LEU A 107 15.54 -9.30 -5.18
N PRO A 108 16.25 -10.16 -5.94
CA PRO A 108 16.64 -9.84 -7.30
C PRO A 108 15.42 -9.42 -8.15
N PRO A 109 15.52 -8.43 -9.06
CA PRO A 109 14.38 -7.92 -9.82
C PRO A 109 13.60 -8.98 -10.60
N SER A 110 14.29 -9.96 -11.20
CA SER A 110 13.64 -11.06 -11.91
C SER A 110 12.84 -11.99 -10.99
N ILE A 111 13.32 -12.22 -9.77
CA ILE A 111 12.63 -13.02 -8.75
C ILE A 111 11.44 -12.24 -8.15
N ALA A 112 11.61 -10.94 -7.92
CA ALA A 112 10.54 -10.05 -7.48
C ALA A 112 9.39 -10.00 -8.51
N ALA A 113 9.70 -9.95 -9.81
CA ALA A 113 8.70 -9.99 -10.87
C ALA A 113 7.85 -11.27 -10.86
N LEU A 114 8.48 -12.44 -10.64
CA LEU A 114 7.77 -13.72 -10.52
C LEU A 114 6.82 -13.73 -9.32
N LEU A 115 7.25 -13.22 -8.17
CA LEU A 115 6.38 -13.10 -6.99
C LEU A 115 5.19 -12.17 -7.23
N LYS A 116 5.41 -11.05 -7.91
CA LYS A 116 4.32 -10.12 -8.26
C LYS A 116 3.32 -10.74 -9.23
N ALA A 117 3.78 -11.63 -10.11
CA ALA A 117 2.91 -12.39 -11.02
C ALA A 117 2.17 -13.54 -10.32
N GLY A 118 2.48 -13.84 -9.05
CA GLY A 118 1.95 -15.01 -8.34
C GLY A 118 2.51 -16.34 -8.85
N GLU A 119 3.63 -16.30 -9.57
CA GLU A 119 4.28 -17.48 -10.12
C GLU A 119 5.14 -18.17 -9.05
N PRO A 120 5.18 -19.53 -9.04
CA PRO A 120 6.04 -20.25 -8.12
C PRO A 120 7.51 -20.05 -8.48
N ILE A 121 8.34 -19.67 -7.51
CA ILE A 121 9.79 -19.61 -7.69
C ILE A 121 10.36 -21.01 -7.49
N ILE A 122 10.77 -21.62 -8.60
CA ILE A 122 11.41 -22.94 -8.60
C ILE A 122 12.91 -22.76 -8.32
N PRO A 123 13.50 -23.49 -7.35
CA PRO A 123 14.94 -23.51 -7.16
C PRO A 123 15.68 -23.91 -8.45
N ARG A 124 16.77 -23.21 -8.76
CA ARG A 124 17.56 -23.42 -9.98
C ARG A 124 19.00 -23.78 -9.64
N SER A 125 19.54 -24.72 -10.39
CA SER A 125 20.97 -25.01 -10.41
C SER A 125 21.64 -24.20 -11.53
N TYR A 126 22.80 -23.63 -11.23
CA TYR A 126 23.63 -22.90 -12.15
C TYR A 126 24.96 -23.63 -12.26
N GLU A 127 25.45 -23.85 -13.48
CA GLU A 127 26.70 -24.58 -13.72
C GLU A 127 27.94 -23.76 -13.32
N SER A 128 27.88 -22.44 -13.48
CA SER A 128 29.00 -21.54 -13.23
C SER A 128 28.52 -20.18 -12.73
N VAL A 129 28.92 -19.86 -11.49
CA VAL A 129 28.62 -18.61 -10.78
C VAL A 129 29.88 -18.22 -10.03
N THR A 130 30.18 -16.92 -9.93
CA THR A 130 31.25 -16.43 -9.03
C THR A 130 30.64 -15.88 -7.76
N VAL A 131 31.11 -16.38 -6.62
CA VAL A 131 30.74 -15.90 -5.29
C VAL A 131 31.96 -15.25 -4.65
N GLY A 132 31.79 -14.01 -4.19
CA GLY A 132 32.82 -13.24 -3.48
C GLY A 132 32.44 -12.97 -2.03
N PHE A 133 33.44 -13.03 -1.16
CA PHE A 133 33.37 -12.65 0.25
C PHE A 133 34.37 -11.53 0.51
N CYS A 134 33.91 -10.50 1.20
CA CYS A 134 34.72 -9.38 1.68
C CYS A 134 34.59 -9.32 3.20
N GLN A 135 35.63 -9.69 3.93
CA GLN A 135 35.65 -9.69 5.39
C GLN A 135 36.45 -8.50 5.91
N ILE A 136 35.88 -7.76 6.87
CA ILE A 136 36.61 -6.70 7.57
C ILE A 136 37.66 -7.31 8.51
N VAL A 137 38.91 -6.93 8.32
CA VAL A 137 40.05 -7.41 9.12
C VAL A 137 40.08 -6.68 10.47
N ASP A 138 40.43 -7.41 11.54
CA ASP A 138 40.51 -6.90 12.92
C ASP A 138 39.20 -6.27 13.45
N PHE A 139 38.05 -6.69 12.92
CA PHE A 139 36.75 -6.18 13.38
C PHE A 139 36.53 -6.37 14.89
N GLY A 140 37.01 -7.47 15.47
CA GLY A 140 36.93 -7.71 16.92
C GLY A 140 37.67 -6.65 17.75
N HIS A 141 38.74 -6.06 17.23
CA HIS A 141 39.44 -4.96 17.90
C HIS A 141 38.61 -3.68 17.90
N LEU A 142 37.95 -3.37 16.79
CA LEU A 142 37.03 -2.25 16.68
C LEU A 142 35.86 -2.41 17.66
N MET A 143 35.26 -3.60 17.74
CA MET A 143 34.19 -3.89 18.70
C MET A 143 34.63 -3.73 20.16
N ALA A 144 35.89 -4.01 20.48
CA ALA A 144 36.42 -3.86 21.83
C ALA A 144 36.68 -2.39 22.23
N GLN A 145 36.86 -1.49 21.25
CA GLN A 145 37.19 -0.08 21.47
C GLN A 145 36.03 0.88 21.28
N CYS A 146 35.02 0.48 20.51
CA CYS A 146 33.87 1.31 20.18
C CYS A 146 32.60 0.86 20.91
N THR A 147 31.66 1.78 21.08
CA THR A 147 30.32 1.43 21.56
C THR A 147 29.53 0.67 20.49
N ALA A 148 28.51 -0.09 20.90
CA ALA A 148 27.64 -0.80 19.95
C ALA A 148 27.02 0.14 18.89
N GLU A 149 26.61 1.34 19.28
CA GLU A 149 26.07 2.37 18.38
C GLU A 149 27.10 2.81 17.34
N GLN A 150 28.36 3.04 17.77
CA GLN A 150 29.45 3.42 16.87
C GLN A 150 29.80 2.30 15.88
N VAL A 151 29.78 1.04 16.33
CA VAL A 151 30.04 -0.12 15.46
C VAL A 151 28.93 -0.28 14.41
N ILE A 152 27.67 -0.12 14.82
CA ILE A 152 26.52 -0.20 13.90
C ILE A 152 26.59 0.94 12.87
N ALA A 153 26.86 2.17 13.30
CA ALA A 153 27.02 3.30 12.38
C ALA A 153 28.15 3.04 11.37
N PHE A 154 29.30 2.56 11.84
CA PHE A 154 30.42 2.20 10.97
C PHE A 154 30.05 1.11 9.95
N LEU A 155 29.37 0.04 10.37
CA LEU A 155 28.96 -1.04 9.47
C LEU A 155 27.99 -0.54 8.41
N ASN A 156 27.01 0.29 8.79
CA ASN A 156 26.08 0.90 7.85
C ASN A 156 26.83 1.76 6.83
N ASP A 157 27.71 2.65 7.26
CA ASP A 157 28.46 3.55 6.37
C ASP A 157 29.40 2.78 5.41
N ALA A 158 30.09 1.76 5.93
CA ALA A 158 30.97 0.91 5.13
C ALA A 158 30.17 0.09 4.10
N PHE A 159 29.07 -0.54 4.52
CA PHE A 159 28.24 -1.34 3.62
C PHE A 159 27.44 -0.49 2.63
N MET A 160 27.05 0.73 2.98
CA MET A 160 26.49 1.68 2.01
C MET A 160 27.51 2.04 0.92
N SER A 161 28.79 2.19 1.30
CA SER A 161 29.87 2.41 0.33
C SER A 161 30.06 1.20 -0.58
N PHE A 162 29.98 -0.02 -0.03
CA PHE A 162 30.08 -1.27 -0.80
C PHE A 162 28.88 -1.48 -1.71
N ASP A 163 27.66 -1.19 -1.24
CA ASP A 163 26.43 -1.22 -2.03
C ASP A 163 26.54 -0.25 -3.23
N GLY A 164 27.17 0.90 -3.04
CA GLY A 164 27.46 1.86 -4.11
C GLY A 164 28.41 1.33 -5.20
N VAL A 165 29.38 0.50 -4.82
CA VAL A 165 30.26 -0.21 -5.79
C VAL A 165 29.44 -1.24 -6.54
N ILE A 166 28.76 -2.14 -5.82
CA ILE A 166 28.01 -3.25 -6.42
C ILE A 166 26.88 -2.77 -7.33
N GLY A 167 26.24 -1.65 -7.02
CA GLY A 167 25.20 -1.06 -7.86
C GLY A 167 25.66 -0.66 -9.27
N ARG A 168 26.97 -0.63 -9.54
CA ARG A 168 27.55 -0.37 -10.88
C ARG A 168 27.87 -1.62 -11.69
N HIS A 169 27.77 -2.80 -11.07
CA HIS A 169 28.16 -4.09 -11.66
C HIS A 169 26.97 -5.03 -11.83
N ASP A 170 27.13 -6.03 -12.69
CA ASP A 170 26.17 -7.14 -12.82
C ASP A 170 26.37 -8.15 -11.69
N ALA A 171 26.00 -7.74 -10.47
CA ALA A 171 26.16 -8.54 -9.27
C ALA A 171 25.00 -8.34 -8.29
N TYR A 172 24.69 -9.42 -7.56
CA TYR A 172 23.66 -9.46 -6.54
C TYR A 172 24.30 -9.51 -5.15
N LYS A 173 23.85 -8.60 -4.27
CA LYS A 173 24.18 -8.64 -2.85
C LYS A 173 23.47 -9.82 -2.19
N VAL A 174 24.25 -10.75 -1.64
CA VAL A 174 23.74 -11.89 -0.89
C VAL A 174 23.67 -11.51 0.59
N GLU A 175 23.01 -12.33 1.41
CA GLU A 175 22.97 -12.15 2.86
C GLU A 175 24.37 -11.99 3.46
N THR A 176 24.55 -10.89 4.20
CA THR A 176 25.75 -10.55 4.95
C THR A 176 25.59 -10.93 6.41
N THR A 177 26.64 -11.49 7.02
CA THR A 177 26.62 -11.86 8.44
C THR A 177 27.79 -11.20 9.15
N GLY A 178 27.49 -10.39 10.18
CA GLY A 178 28.50 -9.71 10.99
C GLY A 178 29.38 -8.79 10.15
N GLU A 179 30.67 -9.06 10.16
CA GLU A 179 31.72 -8.31 9.46
C GLU A 179 32.02 -8.79 8.03
N THR A 180 31.24 -9.75 7.54
CA THR A 180 31.43 -10.36 6.23
C THR A 180 30.34 -9.93 5.25
N TYR A 181 30.78 -9.33 4.16
CA TYR A 181 29.97 -8.89 3.04
C TYR A 181 30.06 -9.90 1.90
N MET A 182 28.91 -10.31 1.35
CA MET A 182 28.83 -11.38 0.34
C MET A 182 28.17 -10.86 -0.94
N VAL A 183 28.77 -11.19 -2.08
CA VAL A 183 28.30 -10.80 -3.41
C VAL A 183 28.36 -12.00 -4.37
N ALA A 184 27.45 -12.08 -5.33
CA ALA A 184 27.48 -13.10 -6.36
C ALA A 184 27.13 -12.52 -7.73
N SER A 185 27.79 -12.98 -8.79
CA SER A 185 27.47 -12.65 -10.17
C SER A 185 27.18 -13.91 -10.99
N GLY A 186 26.36 -13.79 -12.03
CA GLY A 186 25.82 -14.93 -12.78
C GLY A 186 24.54 -15.52 -12.17
N VAL A 187 23.98 -14.85 -11.15
CA VAL A 187 22.70 -15.17 -10.53
C VAL A 187 21.89 -13.88 -10.29
N PRO A 188 20.56 -13.92 -10.39
CA PRO A 188 19.72 -15.03 -10.85
C PRO A 188 19.76 -15.24 -12.37
N SER A 189 20.42 -14.35 -13.11
CA SER A 189 20.57 -14.43 -14.56
C SER A 189 22.02 -14.77 -14.91
N GLU A 190 22.22 -15.78 -15.74
CA GLU A 190 23.54 -16.13 -16.26
C GLU A 190 24.01 -15.05 -17.23
N ASN A 191 25.28 -14.64 -17.13
CA ASN A 191 25.86 -13.55 -17.91
C ASN A 191 26.96 -14.00 -18.89
N GLY A 192 26.92 -15.27 -19.30
CA GLY A 192 27.81 -15.80 -20.34
C GLY A 192 29.30 -15.81 -19.96
N GLY A 193 29.61 -16.08 -18.70
CA GLY A 193 30.99 -16.14 -18.18
C GLY A 193 31.56 -14.81 -17.70
N ARG A 194 30.83 -13.70 -17.83
CA ARG A 194 31.27 -12.38 -17.32
C ARG A 194 31.34 -12.31 -15.79
N HIS A 195 30.64 -13.20 -15.09
CA HIS A 195 30.55 -13.22 -13.63
C HIS A 195 31.90 -13.21 -12.90
N VAL A 196 32.95 -13.81 -13.46
CA VAL A 196 34.29 -13.77 -12.86
C VAL A 196 34.88 -12.37 -12.94
N PHE A 197 34.72 -11.68 -14.07
CA PHE A 197 35.22 -10.32 -14.27
C PHE A 197 34.48 -9.32 -13.39
N GLU A 198 33.14 -9.41 -13.32
CA GLU A 198 32.33 -8.55 -12.45
C GLU A 198 32.79 -8.62 -10.99
N VAL A 199 32.96 -9.83 -10.44
CA VAL A 199 33.39 -10.00 -9.04
C VAL A 199 34.85 -9.59 -8.84
N ALA A 200 35.72 -9.80 -9.83
CA ALA A 200 37.11 -9.36 -9.75
C ALA A 200 37.23 -7.82 -9.76
N GLU A 201 36.45 -7.12 -10.59
CA GLU A 201 36.39 -5.66 -10.61
C GLU A 201 35.82 -5.10 -9.31
N ILE A 202 34.72 -5.68 -8.81
CA ILE A 202 34.16 -5.35 -7.49
C ILE A 202 35.23 -5.49 -6.41
N ALA A 203 36.01 -6.58 -6.41
CA ALA A 203 37.06 -6.80 -5.42
C ALA A 203 38.13 -5.69 -5.44
N LEU A 204 38.50 -5.21 -6.63
CA LEU A 204 39.46 -4.11 -6.80
C LEU A 204 38.88 -2.78 -6.32
N GLU A 205 37.65 -2.44 -6.73
CA GLU A 205 36.98 -1.19 -6.34
C GLU A 205 36.67 -1.13 -4.84
N LEU A 206 36.25 -2.25 -4.23
CA LEU A 206 36.06 -2.36 -2.79
C LEU A 206 37.38 -2.10 -2.05
N ARG A 207 38.48 -2.71 -2.52
CA ARG A 207 39.80 -2.48 -1.94
C ARG A 207 40.21 -1.01 -2.03
N GLU A 208 40.02 -0.36 -3.18
CA GLU A 208 40.33 1.06 -3.35
C GLU A 208 39.50 1.95 -2.42
N THR A 209 38.19 1.69 -2.34
CA THR A 209 37.27 2.40 -1.44
C THR A 209 37.77 2.36 0.00
N THR A 210 38.23 1.19 0.46
CA THR A 210 38.71 1.01 1.84
C THR A 210 39.98 1.81 2.15
N LEU A 211 40.83 2.10 1.15
CA LEU A 211 42.07 2.89 1.36
C LEU A 211 41.79 4.33 1.74
N THR A 212 40.72 4.91 1.19
CA THR A 212 40.30 6.29 1.46
C THR A 212 39.35 6.42 2.64
N TYR A 213 38.81 5.29 3.12
CA TYR A 213 37.79 5.27 4.16
C TYR A 213 38.38 5.60 5.54
N LYS A 214 37.73 6.52 6.26
CA LYS A 214 38.11 6.91 7.62
C LYS A 214 37.02 6.51 8.59
N VAL A 215 37.38 5.77 9.64
CA VAL A 215 36.43 5.39 10.69
C VAL A 215 36.29 6.53 11.68
N ALA A 216 35.13 7.19 11.68
CA ALA A 216 34.87 8.32 12.58
C ALA A 216 35.02 7.96 14.06
N ALA A 217 34.61 6.75 14.45
CA ALA A 217 34.71 6.25 15.82
C ALA A 217 36.15 5.89 16.24
N ALA A 218 37.05 5.65 15.28
CA ALA A 218 38.43 5.23 15.53
C ALA A 218 39.39 5.85 14.48
N PRO A 219 39.77 7.12 14.61
CA PRO A 219 40.54 7.84 13.58
C PRO A 219 41.93 7.25 13.27
N GLY A 220 42.51 6.51 14.22
CA GLY A 220 43.80 5.81 14.04
C GLY A 220 43.66 4.40 13.46
N TRP A 221 42.43 3.91 13.25
CA TRP A 221 42.16 2.60 12.69
C TRP A 221 41.74 2.74 11.23
N GLN A 222 42.38 1.96 10.36
CA GLN A 222 42.10 1.95 8.93
C GLN A 222 41.23 0.74 8.58
N LEU A 223 40.18 0.97 7.79
CA LEU A 223 39.38 -0.11 7.24
C LEU A 223 40.25 -0.97 6.32
N ARG A 224 40.48 -2.21 6.73
CA ARG A 224 41.15 -3.22 5.92
C ARG A 224 40.19 -4.36 5.65
N VAL A 225 40.21 -4.85 4.43
CA VAL A 225 39.36 -5.96 4.00
C VAL A 225 40.20 -7.10 3.43
N ARG A 226 39.75 -8.32 3.68
CA ARG A 226 40.21 -9.53 2.99
C ARG A 226 39.13 -9.94 2.02
N ILE A 227 39.49 -10.06 0.74
CA ILE A 227 38.54 -10.39 -0.31
C ILE A 227 38.98 -11.70 -0.97
N GLY A 228 38.08 -12.68 -0.96
CA GLY A 228 38.24 -13.97 -1.60
C GLY A 228 37.03 -14.26 -2.48
N PHE A 229 37.23 -14.90 -3.62
CA PHE A 229 36.13 -15.34 -4.47
C PHE A 229 36.43 -16.69 -5.12
N HIS A 230 35.37 -17.43 -5.44
CA HIS A 230 35.47 -18.72 -6.09
C HIS A 230 34.38 -18.86 -7.15
N CYS A 231 34.70 -19.58 -8.22
CA CYS A 231 33.82 -19.84 -9.34
C CYS A 231 33.46 -21.33 -9.38
N GLY A 232 32.17 -21.64 -9.51
CA GLY A 232 31.71 -23.02 -9.63
C GLY A 232 30.19 -23.16 -9.60
N PRO A 233 29.68 -24.40 -9.57
CA PRO A 233 28.26 -24.67 -9.59
C PRO A 233 27.59 -24.29 -8.27
N ILE A 234 26.37 -23.76 -8.36
CA ILE A 234 25.57 -23.38 -7.18
C ILE A 234 24.10 -23.68 -7.41
N ALA A 235 23.38 -24.02 -6.34
CA ALA A 235 21.93 -24.04 -6.32
C ALA A 235 21.42 -22.75 -5.66
N ALA A 236 20.41 -22.12 -6.24
CA ALA A 236 19.79 -20.93 -5.69
C ALA A 236 18.27 -21.04 -5.66
N GLY A 237 17.64 -20.38 -4.69
CA GLY A 237 16.19 -20.35 -4.56
C GLY A 237 15.74 -19.38 -3.49
N VAL A 238 14.43 -19.14 -3.41
CA VAL A 238 13.85 -18.30 -2.36
C VAL A 238 13.44 -19.14 -1.16
N ILE A 239 13.85 -18.72 0.03
CA ILE A 239 13.50 -19.34 1.31
C ILE A 239 12.70 -18.37 2.15
N GLY A 240 11.68 -18.91 2.84
CA GLY A 240 10.83 -18.17 3.77
C GLY A 240 9.56 -17.64 3.11
N LEU A 241 8.41 -17.94 3.73
CA LEU A 241 7.09 -17.47 3.24
C LEU A 241 6.78 -16.03 3.66
N ARG A 242 7.20 -15.63 4.87
CA ARG A 242 6.92 -14.29 5.43
C ARG A 242 8.05 -13.28 5.21
N SER A 243 9.28 -13.78 5.10
CA SER A 243 10.48 -12.98 4.83
C SER A 243 11.26 -13.74 3.76
N PRO A 244 10.87 -13.58 2.48
CA PRO A 244 11.53 -14.29 1.39
C PRO A 244 12.94 -13.76 1.21
N ARG A 245 13.91 -14.68 1.09
CA ARG A 245 15.31 -14.36 0.84
C ARG A 245 15.84 -15.22 -0.28
N TYR A 246 16.57 -14.62 -1.22
CA TYR A 246 17.21 -15.36 -2.29
C TYR A 246 18.54 -15.95 -1.78
N CYS A 247 18.53 -17.25 -1.50
CA CYS A 247 19.64 -17.94 -0.87
C CYS A 247 20.44 -18.76 -1.89
N LEU A 248 21.75 -18.79 -1.70
CA LEU A 248 22.69 -19.60 -2.47
C LEU A 248 23.21 -20.78 -1.63
N PHE A 249 23.33 -21.96 -2.25
CA PHE A 249 23.75 -23.23 -1.65
C PHE A 249 24.74 -23.98 -2.55
N GLY A 250 25.73 -24.63 -1.93
CA GLY A 250 26.70 -25.47 -2.62
C GLY A 250 28.13 -25.23 -2.15
N ASP A 251 29.03 -26.13 -2.52
CA ASP A 251 30.43 -26.11 -2.11
C ASP A 251 31.15 -24.84 -2.55
N THR A 252 30.77 -24.25 -3.69
CA THR A 252 31.33 -22.99 -4.18
C THR A 252 31.16 -21.85 -3.18
N LYS A 253 30.02 -21.80 -2.47
CA LYS A 253 29.79 -20.82 -1.39
C LYS A 253 30.69 -21.09 -0.19
N GLU A 254 30.93 -22.35 0.15
CA GLU A 254 31.74 -22.70 1.31
C GLU A 254 33.24 -22.51 1.05
N MET A 255 33.70 -22.86 -0.15
CA MET A 255 35.10 -22.68 -0.59
C MET A 255 35.50 -21.21 -0.66
N SER A 256 34.60 -20.33 -1.11
CA SER A 256 34.89 -18.90 -1.21
C SER A 256 35.00 -18.20 0.16
N LYS A 257 34.43 -18.74 1.24
CA LYS A 257 34.64 -18.21 2.61
C LYS A 257 36.04 -18.48 3.16
N HIS A 258 36.72 -19.52 2.68
CA HIS A 258 37.98 -20.00 3.24
C HIS A 258 39.22 -19.44 2.50
N ASN A 259 39.03 -18.60 1.47
CA ASN A 259 40.09 -17.89 0.73
C ASN A 259 40.30 -16.48 1.26
#